data_AF-A0A0G0R7A3-F1
#
_entry.id   AF-A0A0G0R7A3-F1
#
_cell.length_a   1.000
_cell.length_b   1.000
_cell.length_c   1.000
_cell.angle_alpha   90.00
_cell.angle_beta   90.00
_cell.angle_gamma   90.00
#
_symmetry.space_group_name_H-M   'P 1'
#
loop_
_entity.id
_entity.type
_entity.pdbx_description
1 polymer ?
#
loop_
_entity_poly.entity_id
_entity_poly.type
_entity_poly.pdbx_seq_one_letter_code
_entity_poly.pdbx_strand_id
1 'polypeptide(L)'
;MYCARMALTKCNICQKEFYIKPSHLKRGWGKYCSIKCRATAQFRGKDVKCFICLKTVYRSPKSLTKAKSGKYFCSKSCQTLWRNGIYVGNNSPNWKNGEHAYRKILKRSSKSLACTLCGITDERILTAHHMDHNRNNNDLDNLTWLCLNCHHLVHHNKVLKQQLMDKASKK
;
A
#
# COMPACT_ATOMS: atom_id res chain seq x y z
N MET A 1 -32.28 -54.60 -17.55
CA MET A 1 -31.04 -53.99 -17.03
C MET A 1 -30.30 -53.35 -18.20
N TYR A 2 -30.37 -52.01 -18.35
CA TYR A 2 -29.63 -51.33 -19.42
C TYR A 2 -28.17 -51.18 -19.00
N CYS A 3 -27.29 -52.00 -19.56
CA CYS A 3 -25.84 -51.84 -19.42
C CYS A 3 -25.43 -50.63 -20.27
N ALA A 4 -25.41 -49.44 -19.67
CA ALA A 4 -25.00 -48.23 -20.35
C ALA A 4 -23.51 -48.35 -20.73
N ARG A 5 -23.22 -48.67 -21.99
CA ARG A 5 -21.86 -48.69 -22.56
C ARG A 5 -21.17 -47.37 -22.21
N MET A 6 -20.19 -47.40 -21.33
CA MET A 6 -19.43 -46.20 -20.96
C MET A 6 -18.53 -45.81 -22.13
N ALA A 7 -18.47 -44.52 -22.42
CA ALA A 7 -17.55 -43.99 -23.42
C ALA A 7 -16.20 -43.69 -22.76
N LEU A 8 -15.08 -43.97 -23.46
CA LEU A 8 -13.75 -43.58 -23.01
C LEU A 8 -13.41 -42.20 -23.59
N THR A 9 -12.92 -41.28 -22.76
CA THR A 9 -12.53 -39.92 -23.18
C THR A 9 -11.25 -39.46 -22.50
N LYS A 10 -10.54 -38.50 -23.12
CA LYS A 10 -9.28 -37.94 -22.62
C LYS A 10 -9.51 -36.66 -21.80
N CYS A 11 -8.76 -36.51 -20.72
CA CYS A 11 -8.78 -35.29 -19.90
C CYS A 11 -8.06 -34.13 -20.61
N ASN A 12 -8.71 -32.98 -20.72
CA ASN A 12 -8.10 -31.80 -21.38
C ASN A 12 -6.87 -31.23 -20.66
N ILE A 13 -6.59 -31.64 -19.43
CA ILE A 13 -5.44 -31.17 -18.63
C ILE A 13 -4.30 -32.20 -18.61
N CYS A 14 -4.57 -33.41 -18.14
CA CYS A 14 -3.52 -34.44 -17.96
C CYS A 14 -3.51 -35.51 -19.05
N GLN A 15 -4.41 -35.43 -20.03
CA GLN A 15 -4.57 -36.38 -21.14
C GLN A 15 -4.88 -37.83 -20.74
N LYS A 16 -5.05 -38.13 -19.44
CA LYS A 16 -5.48 -39.45 -18.94
C LYS A 16 -6.86 -39.81 -19.47
N GLU A 17 -6.99 -41.06 -19.90
CA GLU A 17 -8.26 -41.65 -20.32
C GLU A 17 -9.12 -42.03 -19.13
N PHE A 18 -10.42 -41.77 -19.23
CA PHE A 18 -11.39 -42.10 -18.19
C PHE A 18 -12.77 -42.36 -18.78
N TYR A 19 -13.58 -43.11 -18.05
CA TYR A 19 -14.92 -43.48 -18.47
C TYR A 19 -15.93 -42.37 -18.16
N ILE A 20 -16.79 -42.08 -19.14
CA ILE A 20 -17.89 -41.13 -19.04
C ILE A 20 -19.20 -41.78 -19.50
N LYS A 21 -20.31 -41.40 -18.86
CA LYS A 21 -21.65 -41.76 -19.33
C LYS A 21 -21.91 -41.10 -20.70
N PRO A 22 -22.39 -41.82 -21.73
CA PRO A 22 -22.69 -41.22 -23.03
C PRO A 22 -23.63 -40.01 -22.98
N SER A 23 -24.58 -40.00 -22.04
CA SER A 23 -25.48 -38.85 -21.81
C SER A 23 -24.75 -37.59 -21.34
N HIS A 24 -23.68 -37.72 -20.55
CA HIS A 24 -22.83 -36.60 -20.16
C HIS A 24 -21.99 -36.10 -21.34
N LEU A 25 -21.48 -37.02 -22.17
CA LEU A 25 -20.73 -36.66 -23.36
C LEU A 25 -21.60 -35.88 -24.35
N LYS A 26 -22.85 -36.31 -24.59
CA LYS A 26 -23.83 -35.60 -25.43
C LYS A 26 -24.14 -34.18 -24.92
N ARG A 27 -24.05 -33.93 -23.61
CA ARG A 27 -24.21 -32.62 -22.98
C ARG A 27 -22.91 -31.78 -22.96
N GLY A 28 -21.82 -32.29 -23.52
CA GLY A 28 -20.50 -31.65 -23.48
C GLY A 28 -19.84 -31.65 -22.09
N TRP A 29 -20.25 -32.56 -21.20
CA TRP A 29 -19.67 -32.73 -19.87
C TRP A 29 -18.50 -33.73 -19.89
N GLY A 30 -17.87 -33.91 -18.72
CA GLY A 30 -16.75 -34.84 -18.52
C GLY A 30 -15.55 -34.54 -19.42
N LYS A 31 -15.08 -33.28 -19.34
CA LYS A 31 -13.84 -32.80 -19.98
C LYS A 31 -12.58 -33.12 -19.17
N TYR A 32 -12.76 -33.51 -17.91
CA TYR A 32 -11.69 -33.67 -16.94
C TYR A 32 -11.88 -34.95 -16.15
N CYS A 33 -10.81 -35.71 -15.94
CA CYS A 33 -10.84 -36.99 -15.24
C CYS A 33 -11.02 -36.85 -13.72
N SER A 34 -10.85 -35.64 -13.16
CA SER A 34 -10.88 -35.40 -11.72
C SER A 34 -11.27 -33.97 -11.37
N ILE A 35 -11.69 -33.76 -10.12
CA ILE A 35 -11.93 -32.43 -9.54
C ILE A 35 -10.67 -31.56 -9.64
N LYS A 36 -9.48 -32.15 -9.43
CA LYS A 36 -8.19 -31.46 -9.55
C LYS A 36 -7.98 -30.88 -10.94
N CYS A 37 -8.11 -31.71 -11.99
CA CYS A 37 -7.98 -31.26 -13.38
C CYS A 37 -9.02 -30.20 -13.74
N ARG A 38 -10.27 -30.36 -13.26
CA ARG A 38 -11.31 -29.34 -13.44
C ARG A 38 -10.92 -28.01 -12.78
N ALA A 39 -10.37 -28.04 -11.57
CA ALA A 39 -9.91 -26.85 -10.87
C ALA A 39 -8.75 -26.18 -11.62
N THR A 40 -7.73 -26.94 -12.04
CA THR A 40 -6.60 -26.44 -12.85
C THR A 40 -7.10 -25.71 -14.10
N ALA A 41 -8.08 -26.26 -14.81
CA ALA A 41 -8.64 -25.64 -16.01
C ALA A 41 -9.38 -24.32 -15.77
N GLN A 42 -9.75 -24.02 -14.52
CA GLN A 42 -10.35 -22.74 -14.13
C GLN A 42 -9.27 -21.65 -13.93
N PHE A 43 -8.01 -22.02 -13.70
CA PHE A 43 -6.91 -21.08 -13.52
C PHE A 43 -6.38 -20.54 -14.86
N ARG A 44 -7.16 -19.69 -15.53
CA ARG A 44 -6.82 -19.06 -16.83
C ARG A 44 -6.09 -17.71 -16.73
N GLY A 45 -5.68 -17.35 -15.52
CA GLY A 45 -5.06 -16.09 -15.20
C GLY A 45 -3.57 -16.09 -15.49
N LYS A 46 -2.90 -15.07 -14.96
CA LYS A 46 -1.45 -14.91 -15.08
C LYS A 46 -0.85 -14.50 -13.75
N ASP A 47 0.42 -14.81 -13.59
CA ASP A 47 1.22 -14.34 -12.47
C ASP A 47 1.69 -12.92 -12.71
N VAL A 48 1.52 -12.07 -11.69
CA VAL A 48 1.93 -10.66 -11.71
C VAL A 48 2.71 -10.32 -10.45
N LYS A 49 3.61 -9.36 -10.55
CA LYS A 49 4.39 -8.89 -9.40
C LYS A 49 3.59 -7.89 -8.56
N CYS A 50 3.69 -8.02 -7.24
CA CYS A 50 3.19 -7.02 -6.31
C CYS A 50 3.94 -5.69 -6.49
N PHE A 51 3.23 -4.57 -6.55
CA PHE A 51 3.84 -3.26 -6.75
C PHE A 51 4.69 -2.79 -5.55
N ILE A 52 4.41 -3.29 -4.34
CA ILE A 52 5.12 -2.87 -3.11
C ILE A 52 6.26 -3.81 -2.77
N CYS A 53 5.98 -5.12 -2.62
CA CYS A 53 6.98 -6.09 -2.16
C CYS A 53 7.53 -6.99 -3.26
N LEU A 54 7.13 -6.78 -4.52
CA LEU A 54 7.58 -7.53 -5.70
C LEU A 54 7.26 -9.04 -5.72
N LYS A 55 6.64 -9.58 -4.66
CA LYS A 55 6.18 -10.97 -4.60
C LYS A 55 5.23 -11.30 -5.76
N THR A 56 5.48 -12.42 -6.42
CA THR A 56 4.64 -12.95 -7.51
C THR A 56 3.31 -13.46 -6.95
N VAL A 57 2.21 -13.06 -7.58
CA VAL A 57 0.85 -13.49 -7.24
C VAL A 57 0.02 -13.77 -8.48
N TYR A 58 -0.75 -14.85 -8.43
CA TYR A 58 -1.69 -15.20 -9.48
C TYR A 58 -2.91 -14.26 -9.49
N ARG A 59 -3.33 -13.81 -10.68
CA ARG A 59 -4.54 -13.01 -10.89
C ARG A 59 -5.39 -13.55 -12.01
N SER A 60 -6.69 -13.65 -11.76
CA SER A 60 -7.68 -14.06 -12.77
C SER A 60 -7.79 -13.01 -13.89
N PRO A 61 -8.21 -13.40 -15.11
CA PRO A 61 -8.36 -12.47 -16.24
C PRO A 61 -9.24 -11.27 -15.90
N LYS A 62 -10.36 -11.50 -15.20
CA LYS A 62 -11.26 -10.43 -14.73
C LYS A 62 -10.57 -9.45 -13.78
N SER A 63 -9.65 -9.92 -12.94
CA SER A 63 -8.89 -9.06 -12.04
C SER A 63 -7.86 -8.23 -12.79
N LEU A 64 -7.31 -8.75 -13.89
CA LEU A 64 -6.37 -8.02 -14.74
C LEU A 64 -7.10 -6.93 -15.53
N THR A 65 -8.27 -7.21 -16.11
CA THR A 65 -8.99 -6.21 -16.91
C THR A 65 -9.64 -5.11 -16.08
N LYS A 66 -10.06 -5.40 -14.85
CA LYS A 66 -10.72 -4.39 -13.98
C LYS A 66 -9.75 -3.47 -13.24
N ALA A 67 -8.45 -3.72 -13.27
CA ALA A 67 -7.48 -2.97 -12.49
C ALA A 67 -7.24 -1.57 -13.09
N LYS A 68 -8.00 -0.56 -12.62
CA LYS A 68 -7.89 0.83 -13.10
C LYS A 68 -6.49 1.43 -12.95
N SER A 69 -5.78 1.09 -11.88
CA SER A 69 -4.45 1.64 -11.59
C SER A 69 -3.31 0.91 -12.31
N GLY A 70 -3.58 -0.23 -12.93
CA GLY A 70 -2.55 -1.14 -13.46
C GLY A 70 -1.59 -1.71 -12.39
N LYS A 71 -1.85 -1.45 -11.10
CA LYS A 71 -1.03 -1.94 -9.98
C LYS A 71 -1.69 -3.15 -9.33
N TYR A 72 -0.87 -4.16 -9.04
CA TYR A 72 -1.31 -5.39 -8.38
C TYR A 72 -0.59 -5.54 -7.04
N PHE A 73 -1.25 -6.19 -6.08
CA PHE A 73 -0.74 -6.32 -4.71
C PHE A 73 -0.81 -7.77 -4.27
N CYS A 74 0.10 -8.24 -3.43
CA CYS A 74 0.01 -9.61 -2.92
C CYS A 74 -1.09 -9.77 -1.87
N SER A 75 -1.41 -8.71 -1.14
CA SER A 75 -2.35 -8.70 -0.01
C SER A 75 -3.05 -7.34 0.11
N LYS A 76 -4.10 -7.28 0.95
CA LYS A 76 -4.71 -6.01 1.37
C LYS A 76 -3.71 -5.09 2.07
N SER A 77 -2.74 -5.63 2.81
CA SER A 77 -1.73 -4.81 3.50
C SER A 77 -0.87 -4.02 2.51
N CYS A 78 -0.35 -4.65 1.45
CA CYS A 78 0.40 -3.94 0.41
C CYS A 78 -0.46 -2.92 -0.34
N GLN A 79 -1.73 -3.25 -0.61
CA GLN A 79 -2.67 -2.30 -1.20
C GLN A 79 -2.91 -1.09 -0.30
N THR A 80 -3.10 -1.30 1.00
CA THR A 80 -3.31 -0.23 1.98
C THR A 80 -2.07 0.65 2.12
N LEU A 81 -0.86 0.07 2.15
CA LEU A 81 0.38 0.85 2.16
C LEU A 81 0.47 1.79 0.95
N TRP A 82 0.17 1.27 -0.24
CA TRP A 82 0.12 2.09 -1.45
C TRP A 82 -0.96 3.16 -1.39
N ARG A 83 -2.20 2.82 -0.99
CA ARG A 83 -3.31 3.78 -0.86
C ARG A 83 -2.99 4.88 0.15
N ASN A 84 -2.38 4.54 1.27
CA ASN A 84 -2.01 5.49 2.32
C ASN A 84 -0.91 6.48 1.89
N GLY A 85 -0.17 6.17 0.82
CA GLY A 85 0.76 7.11 0.19
C GLY A 85 0.08 8.10 -0.74
N ILE A 86 -1.00 7.68 -1.43
CA ILE A 86 -1.71 8.51 -2.43
C ILE A 86 -2.75 9.42 -1.78
N TYR A 87 -3.58 8.87 -0.90
CA TYR A 87 -4.69 9.59 -0.27
C TYR A 87 -4.21 10.30 1.00
N VAL A 88 -3.37 11.32 0.81
CA VAL A 88 -2.76 12.14 1.85
C VAL A 88 -3.09 13.61 1.61
N GLY A 89 -3.28 14.38 2.68
CA GLY A 89 -3.54 15.81 2.56
C GLY A 89 -4.81 16.05 1.75
N ASN A 90 -4.76 17.04 0.87
CA ASN A 90 -5.87 17.43 0.00
C ASN A 90 -6.39 16.30 -0.91
N ASN A 91 -5.58 15.26 -1.17
CA ASN A 91 -6.03 14.09 -1.95
C ASN A 91 -6.96 13.17 -1.15
N SER A 92 -7.02 13.31 0.17
CA SER A 92 -7.93 12.54 1.02
C SER A 92 -9.31 13.20 1.07
N PRO A 93 -10.40 12.46 0.80
CA PRO A 93 -11.76 13.01 0.90
C PRO A 93 -12.12 13.54 2.30
N ASN A 94 -11.45 13.02 3.33
CA ASN A 94 -11.68 13.41 4.72
C ASN A 94 -10.76 14.55 5.18
N TRP A 95 -10.01 15.16 4.25
CA TRP A 95 -9.15 16.28 4.57
C TRP A 95 -9.96 17.56 4.80
N LYS A 96 -9.62 18.27 5.88
CA LYS A 96 -10.27 19.53 6.25
C LYS A 96 -9.34 20.72 5.97
N ASN A 97 -8.46 21.01 6.92
CA ASN A 97 -7.57 22.18 6.90
C ASN A 97 -6.11 21.85 7.25
N GLY A 98 -5.79 20.58 7.54
CA GLY A 98 -4.42 20.15 7.82
C GLY A 98 -3.82 20.67 9.13
N GLU A 99 -4.63 21.26 10.01
CA GLU A 99 -4.18 21.91 11.25
C GLU A 99 -3.33 20.99 12.15
N HIS A 100 -3.54 19.68 12.08
CA HIS A 100 -2.76 18.68 12.86
C HIS A 100 -1.82 17.82 12.00
N ALA A 101 -1.61 18.19 10.73
CA ALA A 101 -0.82 17.40 9.80
C ALA A 101 0.68 17.70 9.87
N TYR A 102 1.08 18.87 10.38
CA TYR A 102 2.46 19.36 10.42
C TYR A 102 3.48 18.32 10.94
N ARG A 103 3.18 17.63 12.05
CA ARG A 103 4.08 16.60 12.60
C ARG A 103 4.28 15.44 11.62
N LYS A 104 3.21 15.00 10.95
CA LYS A 104 3.27 13.91 9.95
C LYS A 104 4.00 14.37 8.69
N ILE A 105 3.81 15.62 8.28
CA ILE A 105 4.50 16.25 7.14
C ILE A 105 6.01 16.25 7.42
N LEU A 106 6.44 16.73 8.58
CA LEU A 106 7.85 16.70 8.99
C LEU A 106 8.42 15.29 9.04
N LYS A 107 7.71 14.31 9.62
CA LYS A 107 8.18 12.91 9.69
C LYS A 107 8.34 12.25 8.32
N ARG A 108 7.56 12.68 7.33
CA ARG A 108 7.62 12.15 5.95
C ARG A 108 8.64 12.87 5.09
N SER A 109 9.12 14.02 5.54
CA SER A 109 10.17 14.78 4.85
C SER A 109 11.55 14.13 5.02
N SER A 110 12.52 14.61 4.26
CA SER A 110 13.93 14.24 4.41
C SER A 110 14.63 14.92 5.59
N LYS A 111 13.93 15.76 6.39
CA LYS A 111 14.55 16.45 7.52
C LYS A 111 14.95 15.45 8.61
N SER A 112 16.19 15.58 9.08
CA SER A 112 16.73 14.81 10.20
C SER A 112 15.83 14.91 11.42
N LEU A 113 15.46 13.77 12.01
CA LEU A 113 14.65 13.68 13.23
C LEU A 113 15.51 14.04 14.45
N ALA A 114 15.87 15.31 14.57
CA ALA A 114 16.73 15.85 15.61
C ALA A 114 16.33 17.29 15.94
N CYS A 115 16.50 17.70 17.20
CA CYS A 115 16.27 19.08 17.59
C CYS A 115 17.25 20.01 16.87
N THR A 116 16.75 21.02 16.16
CA THR A 116 17.58 21.97 15.41
C THR A 116 18.51 22.79 16.31
N LEU A 117 18.14 23.02 17.57
CA LEU A 117 18.96 23.78 18.51
C LEU A 117 20.03 22.93 19.20
N CYS A 118 19.63 21.88 19.90
CA CYS A 118 20.52 21.07 20.75
C CYS A 118 20.95 19.73 20.14
N GLY A 119 20.39 19.33 19.00
CA GLY A 119 20.78 18.10 18.30
C GLY A 119 20.23 16.80 18.87
N ILE A 120 19.46 16.82 19.97
CA ILE A 120 18.89 15.58 20.53
C ILE A 120 17.99 14.86 19.52
N THR A 121 18.14 13.54 19.43
CA THR A 121 17.51 12.69 18.39
C THR A 121 16.37 11.82 18.92
N ASP A 122 16.09 11.86 20.23
CA ASP A 122 15.04 11.04 20.84
C ASP A 122 13.65 11.52 20.39
N GLU A 123 13.03 10.76 19.49
CA GLU A 123 11.72 11.04 18.90
C GLU A 123 10.61 11.29 19.95
N ARG A 124 10.70 10.67 21.13
CA ARG A 124 9.67 10.75 22.18
C ARG A 124 9.54 12.16 22.74
N ILE A 125 10.63 12.92 22.74
CA ILE A 125 10.69 14.29 23.26
C ILE A 125 10.77 15.35 22.16
N LEU A 126 10.83 14.93 20.89
CA LEU A 126 10.80 15.86 19.76
C LEU A 126 9.36 16.27 19.45
N THR A 127 9.15 17.57 19.31
CA THR A 127 7.92 18.22 18.87
C THR A 127 8.17 19.04 17.62
N ALA A 128 7.12 19.17 16.81
CA ALA A 128 7.14 20.00 15.62
C ALA A 128 6.85 21.45 16.01
N HIS A 129 7.58 22.38 15.42
CA HIS A 129 7.49 23.82 15.68
C HIS A 129 7.24 24.56 14.37
N HIS A 130 6.29 25.50 14.38
CA HIS A 130 6.05 26.48 13.33
C HIS A 130 6.87 27.74 13.60
N MET A 131 7.79 28.09 12.70
CA MET A 131 8.68 29.24 12.86
C MET A 131 7.92 30.56 12.92
N ASP A 132 6.89 30.70 12.08
CA ASP A 132 6.01 31.87 12.01
C ASP A 132 4.89 31.89 13.07
N HIS A 133 4.79 30.85 13.90
CA HIS A 133 3.73 30.67 14.91
C HIS A 133 2.30 30.52 14.33
N ASN A 134 2.16 30.41 13.01
CA ASN A 134 0.89 30.19 12.34
C ASN A 134 0.69 28.68 12.07
N ARG A 135 -0.23 28.07 12.82
CA ARG A 135 -0.52 26.61 12.74
C ARG A 135 -1.08 26.15 11.40
N ASN A 136 -1.57 27.07 10.57
CA ASN A 136 -2.09 26.76 9.25
C ASN A 136 -0.99 26.75 8.17
N ASN A 137 0.17 27.35 8.44
CA ASN A 137 1.30 27.36 7.52
C ASN A 137 2.13 26.08 7.68
N ASN A 138 1.74 25.03 6.96
CA ASN A 138 2.40 23.72 7.02
C ASN A 138 3.53 23.54 6.00
N ASP A 139 4.07 24.63 5.45
CA ASP A 139 5.21 24.58 4.56
C ASP A 139 6.42 23.95 5.27
N LEU A 140 7.12 23.07 4.57
CA LEU A 140 8.22 22.31 5.17
C LEU A 140 9.29 23.22 5.75
N ASP A 141 9.56 24.35 5.11
CA ASP A 141 10.57 25.33 5.55
C ASP A 141 10.12 26.13 6.78
N ASN A 142 8.80 26.31 6.96
CA ASN A 142 8.23 26.88 8.17
C ASN A 142 8.22 25.89 9.36
N LEU A 143 8.45 24.61 9.10
CA LEU A 143 8.40 23.55 10.10
C LEU A 143 9.80 23.06 10.50
N THR A 144 10.00 22.85 11.80
CA THR A 144 11.27 22.32 12.34
C THR A 144 11.05 21.42 13.56
N TRP A 145 12.03 20.56 13.84
CA TRP A 145 12.03 19.72 15.03
C TRP A 145 12.72 20.44 16.19
N LEU A 146 12.06 20.45 17.36
CA LEU A 146 12.63 20.91 18.62
C LEU A 146 12.35 19.89 19.72
N CYS A 147 13.23 19.75 20.70
CA CYS A 147 12.87 19.02 21.92
C CYS A 147 11.92 19.84 22.80
N LEU A 148 11.22 19.21 23.73
CA LEU A 148 10.28 19.89 24.64
C LEU A 148 10.89 21.14 25.32
N ASN A 149 12.13 21.02 25.81
CA ASN A 149 12.82 22.13 26.47
C ASN A 149 13.15 23.26 25.48
N CYS A 150 13.77 22.95 24.35
CA CYS A 150 14.09 23.96 23.33
C CYS A 150 12.82 24.61 22.77
N HIS A 151 11.76 23.84 22.56
CA HIS A 151 10.47 24.34 22.10
C HIS A 151 9.86 25.34 23.10
N HIS A 152 9.88 25.03 24.39
CA HIS A 152 9.44 25.96 25.41
C HIS A 152 10.30 27.22 25.42
N LEU A 153 11.63 27.06 25.42
CA LEU A 153 12.56 28.18 25.51
C LEU A 153 12.45 29.16 24.32
N VAL A 154 12.23 28.70 23.09
CA VAL A 154 12.14 29.61 21.92
C VAL A 154 10.92 30.53 21.95
N HIS A 155 9.86 30.16 22.68
CA HIS A 155 8.71 31.04 22.86
C HIS A 155 8.97 32.17 23.86
N HIS A 156 9.93 31.99 24.78
CA HIS A 156 10.20 32.92 25.88
C HIS A 156 11.54 33.65 25.76
N ASN A 157 12.49 33.12 24.99
CA ASN A 157 13.83 33.67 24.84
C ASN A 157 14.10 34.12 23.40
N LYS A 158 14.18 35.45 23.21
CA LYS A 158 14.42 36.09 21.90
C LYS A 158 15.75 35.67 21.26
N VAL A 159 16.80 35.47 22.06
CA VAL A 159 18.13 35.06 21.57
C VAL A 159 18.05 33.65 20.99
N LEU A 160 17.43 32.71 21.70
CA LEU A 160 17.23 31.35 21.20
C LEU A 160 16.33 31.31 19.97
N LYS A 161 15.30 32.17 19.90
CA LYS A 161 14.46 32.31 18.71
C LYS A 161 15.27 32.74 17.49
N GLN A 162 16.16 33.74 17.64
CA GLN A 162 17.03 34.17 16.55
C GLN A 162 18.00 33.06 16.12
N GLN A 163 18.63 32.37 17.09
CA GLN A 163 19.51 31.25 16.79
C GLN A 163 18.80 30.12 16.04
N LEU A 164 17.52 29.87 16.32
CA LEU A 164 16.72 28.91 15.57
C LEU A 164 16.52 29.35 14.12
N MET A 165 16.17 30.61 13.90
CA MET A 165 16.00 31.18 12.55
C MET A 165 17.30 31.10 11.73
N ASP A 166 18.43 31.42 12.36
CA ASP A 166 19.75 31.37 11.71
C ASP A 166 20.15 29.92 11.34
N LYS A 167 19.87 28.95 12.21
CA LYS A 167 20.14 27.53 11.95
C LYS A 167 19.19 26.93 10.90
N ALA A 168 17.95 27.39 10.84
CA ALA A 168 16.98 26.94 9.85
C ALA A 168 17.32 27.43 8.44
N SER A 169 17.90 28.64 8.32
CA SER A 169 18.24 29.27 7.03
C SER A 169 19.54 28.73 6.40
N LYS A 170 20.34 27.96 7.14
CA LYS A 170 21.65 27.43 6.72
C LYS A 170 21.61 25.97 6.25
N LYS A 171 20.42 25.41 6.06
CA LYS A 171 20.17 24.02 5.64
C LYS A 171 19.50 23.99 4.27
#